data_AF-A0A6N2ZY63-F1
#
_entry.id   AF-A0A6N2ZY63-F1
#
_cell.length_a   1.000
_cell.length_b   1.000
_cell.length_c   1.000
_cell.angle_alpha   90.00
_cell.angle_beta   90.00
_cell.angle_gamma   90.00
#
_symmetry.space_group_name_H-M   'P 1'
#
loop_
_entity.id
_entity.type
_entity.pdbx_description
1 polymer ?
#
loop_
_entity_poly.entity_id
_entity_poly.type
_entity_poly.pdbx_seq_one_letter_code
_entity_poly.pdbx_strand_id
1 'polypeptide(L)'
;MKNGIKALLIGLSFACAGMSYGALAAPAESGVKATASPSKSATAISEQAKAEKAKSVDDEEGAKVSINSASAEDLARVMNGVGIKKAQAIVSYREEYGPFKTLDDLKQVPGMGSALVERNLRSLTL
;
A
#
# COMPACT_ATOMS: atom_id res chain seq x y z
N MET A 1 4.78 40.74 -13.69
CA MET A 1 5.53 40.72 -12.40
C MET A 1 4.61 41.21 -11.29
N LYS A 2 4.88 40.84 -10.03
CA LYS A 2 4.51 41.56 -8.79
C LYS A 2 3.03 41.89 -8.47
N ASN A 3 2.17 40.88 -8.51
CA ASN A 3 1.04 40.76 -7.57
C ASN A 3 1.33 39.54 -6.67
N GLY A 4 1.34 39.56 -5.35
CA GLY A 4 1.08 40.65 -4.40
C GLY A 4 0.90 40.08 -2.98
N ILE A 5 1.89 39.32 -2.50
CA ILE A 5 1.75 38.39 -1.35
C ILE A 5 1.43 39.16 -0.05
N LYS A 6 0.16 39.14 0.37
CA LYS A 6 -0.33 39.76 1.61
C LYS A 6 -1.37 38.89 2.31
N ALA A 7 -0.91 37.76 2.84
CA ALA A 7 -1.69 36.85 3.69
C ALA A 7 -0.89 36.47 4.96
N LEU A 8 -0.34 37.47 5.64
CA LEU A 8 0.39 37.30 6.90
C LEU A 8 -0.61 37.18 8.06
N LEU A 9 -1.15 35.98 8.28
CA LEU A 9 -1.93 35.63 9.47
C LEU A 9 -1.54 34.24 9.97
N ILE A 10 -0.39 34.15 10.64
CA ILE A 10 0.00 33.00 11.46
C ILE A 10 0.09 33.49 12.91
N GLY A 11 -1.08 33.54 13.56
CA GLY A 11 -1.23 33.86 14.97
C GLY A 11 -1.99 32.74 15.66
N LEU A 12 -1.27 31.70 16.11
CA LEU A 12 -1.81 30.69 17.01
C LEU A 12 -0.74 30.31 18.04
N SER A 13 -0.92 30.78 19.27
CA SER A 13 0.05 30.64 20.35
C SER A 13 0.16 29.19 20.82
N PHE A 14 1.31 28.54 20.57
CA PHE A 14 1.56 27.16 21.00
C PHE A 14 1.96 27.10 22.49
N ALA A 15 0.99 27.34 23.38
CA ALA A 15 1.15 27.28 24.82
C ALA A 15 0.79 25.88 25.36
N CYS A 16 1.67 24.89 25.13
CA CYS A 16 1.55 23.56 25.72
C CYS A 16 2.56 23.42 26.88
N ALA A 17 2.07 23.49 28.12
CA ALA A 17 2.87 23.35 29.34
C ALA A 17 2.28 22.26 30.25
N GLY A 18 3.16 21.41 30.81
CA GLY A 18 2.79 20.18 31.52
C GLY A 18 2.54 19.00 30.57
N MET A 19 2.87 17.76 30.91
CA MET A 19 3.15 17.20 32.24
C MET A 19 4.39 16.28 32.22
N SER A 20 5.20 16.34 33.27
CA SER A 20 6.37 15.46 33.47
C SER A 20 6.07 14.33 34.47
N TYR A 21 7.02 13.39 34.55
CA TYR A 21 7.19 12.33 35.57
C TYR A 21 6.41 11.02 35.40
N GLY A 22 7.19 9.93 35.39
CA GLY A 22 6.77 8.53 35.31
C GLY A 22 8.03 7.66 35.31
N ALA A 23 8.62 7.44 36.48
CA ALA A 23 9.94 6.84 36.62
C ALA A 23 9.93 5.31 36.53
N LEU A 24 10.98 4.74 35.95
CA LEU A 24 11.31 3.32 36.02
C LEU A 24 12.70 3.17 36.66
N ALA A 25 12.77 2.40 37.74
CA ALA A 25 13.99 2.12 38.49
C ALA A 25 14.46 0.68 38.22
N ALA A 26 15.77 0.48 38.13
CA ALA A 26 16.40 -0.84 38.22
C ALA A 26 16.46 -1.27 39.72
N PRO A 27 16.72 -2.56 40.04
CA PRO A 27 18.13 -3.01 40.05
C PRO A 27 18.37 -4.52 39.77
N ALA A 28 19.65 -4.89 39.88
CA ALA A 28 20.22 -6.22 40.19
C ALA A 28 20.56 -7.19 39.04
N GLU A 29 21.64 -7.96 39.25
CA GLU A 29 22.36 -8.81 38.29
C GLU A 29 22.69 -10.20 38.88
N SER A 30 23.26 -11.07 38.03
CA SER A 30 24.09 -12.25 38.39
C SER A 30 23.36 -13.51 38.90
N GLY A 31 23.91 -14.71 38.64
CA GLY A 31 23.29 -15.98 39.12
C GLY A 31 23.91 -17.33 38.73
N VAL A 32 24.44 -17.49 37.51
CA VAL A 32 25.34 -18.59 37.05
C VAL A 32 24.89 -20.09 37.03
N LYS A 33 25.14 -20.75 35.89
CA LYS A 33 25.58 -22.17 35.71
C LYS A 33 24.61 -23.39 35.86
N ALA A 34 24.18 -23.89 34.68
CA ALA A 34 24.07 -25.31 34.27
C ALA A 34 23.08 -26.25 35.02
N THR A 35 22.61 -27.37 34.47
CA THR A 35 22.90 -28.12 33.22
C THR A 35 21.61 -28.19 32.32
N ALA A 36 21.41 -28.99 31.26
CA ALA A 36 22.16 -30.09 30.63
C ALA A 36 21.84 -30.25 29.11
N SER A 37 22.53 -31.18 28.45
CA SER A 37 22.21 -31.80 27.14
C SER A 37 22.96 -33.13 27.07
N PRO A 38 22.47 -34.20 26.40
CA PRO A 38 22.33 -34.19 24.93
C PRO A 38 21.21 -35.05 24.31
N SER A 39 20.98 -34.86 23.00
CA SER A 39 21.03 -35.91 21.94
C SER A 39 19.92 -35.82 20.87
N LYS A 40 20.34 -35.40 19.67
CA LYS A 40 19.86 -35.81 18.33
C LYS A 40 18.35 -35.94 18.08
N SER A 41 17.83 -34.98 17.32
CA SER A 41 17.59 -35.21 15.90
C SER A 41 17.86 -33.96 15.08
N ALA A 42 18.09 -34.12 13.78
CA ALA A 42 18.42 -33.06 12.81
C ALA A 42 17.64 -33.27 11.50
N THR A 43 17.83 -32.38 10.51
CA THR A 43 17.08 -32.30 9.23
C THR A 43 15.64 -31.77 9.43
N ALA A 44 15.18 -30.62 8.93
CA ALA A 44 15.51 -29.69 7.83
C ALA A 44 14.82 -29.98 6.48
N ILE A 45 14.04 -28.98 6.01
CA ILE A 45 13.35 -28.82 4.69
C ILE A 45 12.37 -29.95 4.28
N SER A 46 11.18 -29.71 3.70
CA SER A 46 10.52 -28.46 3.22
C SER A 46 9.08 -28.32 3.82
N GLU A 47 7.97 -27.88 3.21
CA GLU A 47 7.61 -27.48 1.83
C GLU A 47 6.39 -26.51 1.73
N GLN A 48 6.12 -26.02 0.51
CA GLN A 48 5.06 -25.09 0.07
C GLN A 48 3.60 -25.37 0.49
N ALA A 49 2.82 -24.29 0.70
CA ALA A 49 1.40 -24.18 0.24
C ALA A 49 0.82 -22.74 0.31
N LYS A 50 1.04 -21.91 -0.73
CA LYS A 50 0.03 -21.01 -1.38
C LYS A 50 0.70 -20.10 -2.43
N ALA A 51 1.32 -20.70 -3.44
CA ALA A 51 1.90 -19.99 -4.57
C ALA A 51 1.17 -20.38 -5.86
N GLU A 52 -0.08 -19.92 -6.01
CA GLU A 52 -0.83 -20.12 -7.24
C GLU A 52 -1.74 -18.92 -7.56
N LYS A 53 -1.21 -18.01 -8.40
CA LYS A 53 -2.01 -17.25 -9.35
C LYS A 53 -1.23 -17.26 -10.66
N ALA A 54 -1.88 -17.71 -11.73
CA ALA A 54 -1.20 -18.09 -12.96
C ALA A 54 -0.42 -16.92 -13.59
N LYS A 55 0.78 -17.25 -14.09
CA LYS A 55 1.55 -16.39 -14.99
C LYS A 55 0.91 -16.42 -16.37
N SER A 56 -0.18 -15.67 -16.56
CA SER A 56 -0.75 -15.41 -17.89
C SER A 56 0.25 -14.60 -18.70
N VAL A 57 0.77 -15.19 -19.78
CA VAL A 57 1.62 -14.51 -20.76
C VAL A 57 0.88 -14.51 -22.09
N ASP A 58 -0.09 -13.61 -22.19
CA ASP A 58 -0.79 -13.31 -23.44
C ASP A 58 -0.32 -11.92 -23.93
N ASP A 59 0.47 -12.00 -24.99
CA ASP A 59 0.61 -11.08 -26.13
C ASP A 59 1.01 -9.60 -25.95
N GLU A 60 2.08 -9.26 -26.67
CA GLU A 60 2.60 -7.92 -26.97
C GLU A 60 1.70 -7.13 -27.96
N GLU A 61 0.38 -7.08 -27.74
CA GLU A 61 -0.53 -6.19 -28.50
C GLU A 61 -1.05 -5.01 -27.65
N GLY A 62 -0.10 -4.18 -27.23
CA GLY A 62 -0.33 -2.91 -26.55
C GLY A 62 -0.71 -3.07 -25.08
N ALA A 63 0.30 -3.05 -24.21
CA ALA A 63 0.25 -3.27 -22.75
C ALA A 63 -1.08 -2.89 -22.07
N LYS A 64 -1.93 -3.91 -21.85
CA LYS A 64 -3.17 -3.84 -21.08
C LYS A 64 -2.94 -4.32 -19.65
N VAL A 65 -3.62 -3.72 -18.68
CA VAL A 65 -3.49 -4.06 -17.26
C VAL A 65 -4.84 -4.47 -16.64
N SER A 66 -4.86 -5.62 -15.97
CA SER A 66 -6.05 -6.21 -15.32
C SER A 66 -6.32 -5.51 -13.99
N ILE A 67 -7.45 -4.79 -13.87
CA ILE A 67 -7.76 -3.96 -12.69
C ILE A 67 -8.04 -4.78 -11.42
N ASN A 68 -8.47 -6.03 -11.54
CA ASN A 68 -8.63 -6.92 -10.38
C ASN A 68 -7.34 -7.67 -10.00
N SER A 69 -6.31 -7.65 -10.84
CA SER A 69 -5.09 -8.45 -10.64
C SER A 69 -3.82 -7.64 -10.40
N ALA A 70 -3.71 -6.44 -10.95
CA ALA A 70 -2.48 -5.65 -10.95
C ALA A 70 -2.15 -4.98 -9.61
N SER A 71 -0.87 -4.63 -9.43
CA SER A 71 -0.40 -3.81 -8.31
C SER A 71 -0.79 -2.33 -8.49
N ALA A 72 -0.67 -1.53 -7.43
CA ALA A 72 -0.85 -0.08 -7.54
C ALA A 72 0.24 0.57 -8.42
N GLU A 73 1.42 -0.03 -8.44
CA GLU A 73 2.59 0.38 -9.20
C GLU A 73 2.39 0.14 -10.71
N ASP A 74 1.83 -1.00 -11.09
CA ASP A 74 1.53 -1.34 -12.49
C ASP A 74 0.39 -0.47 -13.04
N LEU A 75 -0.69 -0.32 -12.26
CA LEU A 75 -1.80 0.57 -12.60
C LEU A 75 -1.30 2.01 -12.79
N ALA A 76 -0.44 2.53 -11.90
CA ALA A 76 0.13 3.87 -12.03
C ALA A 76 1.17 4.03 -13.16
N ARG A 77 1.73 2.93 -13.68
CA ARG A 77 2.63 2.94 -14.86
C ARG A 77 1.84 2.97 -16.18
N VAL A 78 0.78 2.19 -16.28
CA VAL A 78 -0.01 2.02 -17.52
C VAL A 78 -1.10 3.08 -17.66
N MET A 79 -1.75 3.49 -16.57
CA MET A 79 -2.87 4.43 -16.60
C MET A 79 -2.40 5.89 -16.60
N ASN A 80 -2.59 6.58 -17.72
CA ASN A 80 -2.21 7.98 -17.88
C ASN A 80 -2.98 8.88 -16.89
N GLY A 81 -2.26 9.66 -16.06
CA GLY A 81 -2.83 10.58 -15.06
C GLY A 81 -3.31 9.93 -13.75
N VAL A 82 -3.01 8.64 -13.55
CA VAL A 82 -3.23 7.90 -12.32
C VAL A 82 -1.89 7.74 -11.62
N GLY A 83 -1.62 8.55 -10.60
CA GLY A 83 -0.46 8.35 -9.73
C GLY A 83 -0.74 7.31 -8.64
N ILE A 84 0.32 6.85 -7.95
CA ILE A 84 0.27 5.82 -6.88
C ILE A 84 -0.92 5.99 -5.93
N LYS A 85 -1.23 7.21 -5.45
CA LYS A 85 -2.38 7.45 -4.55
C LYS A 85 -3.75 7.05 -5.12
N LYS A 86 -3.97 7.25 -6.43
CA LYS A 86 -5.21 6.84 -7.11
C LYS A 86 -5.21 5.34 -7.42
N ALA A 87 -4.06 4.79 -7.78
CA ALA A 87 -3.93 3.35 -8.00
C ALA A 87 -4.12 2.55 -6.70
N GLN A 88 -3.60 3.04 -5.58
CA GLN A 88 -3.90 2.51 -4.24
C GLN A 88 -5.39 2.58 -3.93
N ALA A 89 -6.08 3.68 -4.27
CA ALA A 89 -7.54 3.75 -4.11
C ALA A 89 -8.29 2.69 -4.94
N ILE A 90 -7.81 2.33 -6.15
CA ILE A 90 -8.37 1.22 -6.95
C ILE A 90 -8.17 -0.13 -6.22
N VAL A 91 -6.99 -0.34 -5.62
CA VAL A 91 -6.68 -1.55 -4.84
C VAL A 91 -7.55 -1.64 -3.57
N SER A 92 -7.62 -0.58 -2.77
CA SER A 92 -8.44 -0.57 -1.56
C SER A 92 -9.93 -0.70 -1.86
N TYR A 93 -10.42 -0.11 -2.96
CA TYR A 93 -11.81 -0.27 -3.38
C TYR A 93 -12.14 -1.73 -3.71
N ARG A 94 -11.28 -2.46 -4.43
CA ARG A 94 -11.53 -3.89 -4.72
C ARG A 94 -11.36 -4.80 -3.50
N GLU A 95 -10.67 -4.33 -2.46
CA GLU A 95 -10.54 -5.02 -1.17
C GLU A 95 -11.75 -4.78 -0.24
N GLU A 96 -12.36 -3.59 -0.28
CA GLU A 96 -13.52 -3.20 0.52
C GLU A 96 -14.87 -3.61 -0.13
N TYR A 97 -15.03 -3.39 -1.44
CA TYR A 97 -16.27 -3.62 -2.20
C TYR A 97 -16.25 -4.90 -3.06
N GLY A 98 -15.10 -5.59 -3.14
CA GLY A 98 -14.89 -6.74 -4.01
C GLY A 98 -14.51 -6.36 -5.45
N PRO A 99 -14.24 -7.35 -6.31
CA PRO A 99 -13.71 -7.13 -7.65
C PRO A 99 -14.67 -6.35 -8.56
N PHE A 100 -14.09 -5.46 -9.38
CA PHE A 100 -14.77 -4.69 -10.42
C PHE A 100 -15.36 -5.63 -11.47
N LYS A 101 -16.62 -5.39 -11.83
CA LYS A 101 -17.39 -6.15 -12.84
C LYS A 101 -17.34 -5.46 -14.20
N THR A 102 -17.18 -4.13 -14.22
CA THR A 102 -16.99 -3.33 -15.43
C THR A 102 -15.83 -2.36 -15.27
N LEU A 103 -15.29 -1.86 -16.39
CA LEU A 103 -14.31 -0.77 -16.35
C LEU A 103 -14.93 0.59 -15.95
N ASP A 104 -16.27 0.72 -15.99
CA ASP A 104 -16.98 1.93 -15.59
C ASP A 104 -17.10 2.04 -14.06
N ASP A 105 -17.10 0.89 -13.35
CA ASP A 105 -17.09 0.79 -11.89
C ASP A 105 -15.93 1.58 -11.25
N LEU A 106 -14.82 1.76 -11.99
CA LEU A 106 -13.69 2.61 -11.60
C LEU A 106 -14.09 4.05 -11.29
N LYS A 107 -15.23 4.56 -11.80
CA LYS A 107 -15.75 5.90 -11.48
C LYS A 107 -16.22 6.03 -10.03
N GLN A 108 -16.45 4.92 -9.33
CA GLN A 108 -16.77 4.91 -7.89
C GLN A 108 -15.52 5.10 -7.02
N VAL A 109 -14.31 4.92 -7.57
CA VAL A 109 -13.06 5.01 -6.82
C VAL A 109 -12.71 6.49 -6.55
N PRO A 110 -12.42 6.89 -5.30
CA PRO A 110 -12.12 8.28 -4.98
C PRO A 110 -10.88 8.80 -5.73
N GLY A 111 -11.10 9.82 -6.57
CA GLY A 111 -10.07 10.42 -7.42
C GLY A 111 -9.99 9.90 -8.86
N MET A 112 -10.83 8.93 -9.23
CA MET A 112 -11.02 8.43 -10.60
C MET A 112 -12.27 9.02 -11.25
N GLY A 113 -12.19 10.28 -11.69
CA GLY A 113 -13.29 10.91 -12.46
C GLY A 113 -13.44 10.29 -13.86
N SER A 114 -14.63 10.41 -14.47
CA SER A 114 -15.00 9.77 -15.75
C SER A 114 -13.97 9.99 -16.87
N ALA A 115 -13.46 11.20 -17.04
CA ALA A 115 -12.43 11.52 -18.04
C ALA A 115 -11.09 10.76 -17.84
N LEU A 116 -10.74 10.35 -16.61
CA LEU A 116 -9.59 9.48 -16.33
C LEU A 116 -9.89 8.00 -16.58
N VAL A 117 -11.14 7.57 -16.43
CA VAL A 117 -11.57 6.22 -16.82
C VAL A 117 -11.57 6.11 -18.34
N GLU A 118 -12.35 6.95 -19.02
CA GLU A 118 -12.58 6.97 -20.47
C GLU A 118 -11.29 6.94 -21.29
N ARG A 119 -10.30 7.77 -20.92
CA ARG A 119 -9.01 7.86 -21.63
C ARG A 119 -8.09 6.66 -21.41
N ASN A 120 -8.34 5.85 -20.38
CA ASN A 120 -7.56 4.66 -20.06
C ASN A 120 -8.27 3.34 -20.43
N LEU A 121 -9.56 3.35 -20.79
CA LEU A 121 -10.34 2.15 -21.16
C LEU A 121 -9.66 1.24 -22.21
N ARG A 122 -8.84 1.80 -23.12
CA ARG A 122 -8.13 1.03 -24.15
C ARG A 122 -6.96 0.19 -23.61
N SER A 123 -6.40 0.59 -22.47
CA SER A 123 -5.24 -0.03 -21.80
C SER A 123 -5.64 -0.83 -20.55
N LEU A 124 -6.93 -1.05 -20.32
CA LEU A 124 -7.44 -1.74 -19.14
C LEU A 124 -8.19 -3.02 -19.54
N THR A 125 -8.05 -4.03 -18.69
CA THR A 125 -8.83 -5.27 -18.70
C THR A 125 -9.35 -5.52 -17.28
N LEU A 126 -10.26 -6.47 -17.11
CA LEU A 126 -10.76 -6.87 -15.78
C LEU A 126 -9.72 -7.69 -15.01
#